data_AF-A0AAU4FIV1-F1
#
_entry.id   AF-A0AAU4FIV1-F1
#
_cell.length_a   1.000
_cell.length_b   1.000
_cell.length_c   1.000
_cell.angle_alpha   90.00
_cell.angle_beta   90.00
_cell.angle_gamma   90.00
#
_symmetry.space_group_name_H-M   'P 1'
#
loop_
_entity.id
_entity.type
_entity.pdbx_description
1 polymer ?
#
loop_
_entity_poly.entity_id
_entity_poly.type
_entity_poly.pdbx_seq_one_letter_code
_entity_poly.pdbx_strand_id
1 'polypeptide(L)'
;MSSSASRWHNPEGRLVTLVLMRCGPRVGDTCNAAFDCIVRGGDGATYLRYVNRKMKREALVTIDEEVEGEITAQQRRVLEHWPDGSRWLFPAPRINPDGTQPR
;
A
#
# COMPACT_ATOMS: atom_id res chain seq x y z
N MET A 1 11.46 23.16 -12.22
CA MET A 1 10.03 22.97 -11.87
C MET A 1 9.39 22.18 -13.00
N SER A 2 9.04 20.91 -12.78
CA SER A 2 8.21 20.16 -13.72
C SER A 2 7.17 19.39 -12.90
N SER A 3 6.00 20.00 -12.79
CA SER A 3 4.82 19.48 -12.10
C SER A 3 3.85 18.99 -13.16
N SER A 4 3.86 17.69 -13.44
CA SER A 4 2.95 17.03 -14.38
C SER A 4 2.46 15.69 -13.80
N ALA A 5 1.67 15.74 -12.74
CA ALA A 5 1.01 14.55 -12.18
C ALA A 5 -0.45 14.84 -11.79
N SER A 6 -1.17 15.59 -12.60
CA SER A 6 -2.60 15.85 -12.41
C SER A 6 -3.43 15.05 -13.42
N ARG A 7 -3.66 13.76 -13.14
CA ARG A 7 -4.82 13.04 -13.73
C ARG A 7 -5.31 11.81 -12.96
N TRP A 8 -5.01 11.71 -11.67
CA TRP A 8 -5.58 10.70 -10.78
C TRP A 8 -6.22 11.39 -9.58
N HIS A 9 -7.55 11.54 -9.58
CA HIS A 9 -8.29 12.18 -8.47
C HIS A 9 -8.26 11.37 -7.17
N ASN A 10 -7.74 10.14 -7.19
CA ASN A 10 -7.59 9.27 -6.03
C ASN A 10 -6.18 8.65 -6.00
N PRO A 11 -5.25 9.16 -5.17
CA PRO A 11 -3.89 8.63 -5.09
C PRO A 11 -3.86 7.17 -4.61
N GLU A 12 -4.83 6.72 -3.79
CA GLU A 12 -4.92 5.33 -3.36
C GLU A 12 -5.22 4.40 -4.54
N GLY A 13 -6.15 4.79 -5.41
CA GLY A 13 -6.51 4.02 -6.60
C GLY A 13 -5.34 3.89 -7.57
N ARG A 14 -4.52 4.94 -7.69
CA ARG A 14 -3.28 4.91 -8.48
C ARG A 14 -2.28 3.91 -7.88
N LEU A 15 -2.03 3.97 -6.56
CA LEU A 15 -1.09 3.04 -5.90
C LEU A 15 -1.56 1.58 -6.03
N VAL A 16 -2.85 1.29 -5.82
CA VAL A 16 -3.40 -0.06 -6.04
C VAL A 16 -3.10 -0.51 -7.47
N THR A 17 -3.39 0.32 -8.47
CA THR A 17 -3.11 0.00 -9.88
C THR A 17 -1.63 -0.26 -10.13
N LEU A 18 -0.75 0.56 -9.57
CA LEU A 18 0.70 0.43 -9.70
C LEU A 18 1.20 -0.92 -9.15
N VAL A 19 0.77 -1.29 -7.94
CA VAL A 19 1.13 -2.56 -7.30
C VAL A 19 0.60 -3.75 -8.10
N LEU A 20 -0.63 -3.67 -8.63
CA LEU A 20 -1.19 -4.74 -9.46
C LEU A 20 -0.38 -4.95 -10.75
N MET A 21 0.01 -3.87 -11.42
CA MET A 21 0.75 -3.95 -12.69
C MET A 21 2.20 -4.42 -12.50
N ARG A 22 2.88 -3.99 -11.42
CA ARG A 22 4.32 -4.23 -11.25
C ARG A 22 4.65 -5.42 -10.35
N CYS A 23 3.82 -5.70 -9.36
CA CYS A 23 4.14 -6.67 -8.31
C CYS A 23 3.29 -7.95 -8.41
N GLY A 24 2.11 -7.87 -9.03
CA GLY A 24 1.23 -9.02 -9.26
C GLY A 24 0.41 -9.60 -8.09
N PRO A 25 0.23 -8.99 -6.90
CA PRO A 25 -0.81 -9.44 -5.98
C PRO A 25 -2.21 -9.33 -6.61
N ARG A 26 -3.20 -10.02 -6.03
CA ARG A 26 -4.61 -9.80 -6.40
C ARG A 26 -5.10 -8.49 -5.80
N VAL A 27 -6.07 -7.85 -6.46
CA VAL A 27 -6.72 -6.61 -5.95
C VAL A 27 -7.16 -6.75 -4.50
N GLY A 28 -7.79 -7.86 -4.13
CA GLY A 28 -8.19 -8.12 -2.75
C GLY A 28 -6.98 -8.13 -1.81
N ASP A 29 -5.91 -8.86 -2.16
CA ASP A 29 -4.68 -8.95 -1.35
C ASP A 29 -4.02 -7.58 -1.20
N THR A 30 -3.96 -6.77 -2.27
CA THR A 30 -3.45 -5.40 -2.25
C THR A 30 -4.28 -4.48 -1.36
N CYS A 31 -5.61 -4.50 -1.48
CA CYS A 31 -6.50 -3.65 -0.66
C CYS A 31 -6.44 -3.98 0.84
N ASN A 32 -5.93 -5.15 1.21
CA ASN A 32 -5.71 -5.56 2.60
C ASN A 32 -4.22 -5.59 2.97
N ALA A 33 -3.37 -4.86 2.24
CA ALA A 33 -1.99 -4.71 2.65
C ALA A 33 -1.92 -4.08 4.05
N ALA A 34 -1.06 -4.64 4.89
CA ALA A 34 -0.78 -4.08 6.22
C ALA A 34 -0.13 -2.71 6.08
N PHE A 35 -0.26 -1.85 7.09
CA PHE A 35 0.39 -0.55 7.10
C PHE A 35 1.92 -0.68 7.03
N ASP A 36 2.51 -1.64 7.74
CA ASP A 36 3.94 -1.97 7.80
C ASP A 36 4.36 -3.00 6.73
N CYS A 37 3.90 -2.81 5.49
CA CYS A 37 4.11 -3.78 4.42
C CYS A 37 5.48 -3.70 3.72
N ILE A 38 6.28 -2.66 3.98
CA ILE A 38 7.64 -2.55 3.43
C ILE A 38 8.62 -3.36 4.29
N VAL A 39 9.37 -4.27 3.65
CA VAL A 39 10.43 -5.06 4.28
C VAL A 39 11.76 -4.78 3.58
N ARG A 40 12.81 -4.52 4.36
CA ARG A 40 14.19 -4.42 3.85
C ARG A 40 14.85 -5.78 3.92
N GLY A 41 15.31 -6.28 2.78
CA GLY A 41 16.06 -7.53 2.71
C GLY A 41 17.51 -7.35 3.13
N GLY A 42 18.14 -8.45 3.57
CA GLY A 42 19.59 -8.49 3.80
C GLY A 42 20.43 -8.44 2.51
N ASP A 43 19.79 -8.58 1.36
CA ASP A 43 20.37 -8.46 0.02
C ASP A 43 20.36 -7.02 -0.51
N GLY A 44 19.89 -6.06 0.29
CA GLY A 44 19.79 -4.65 -0.09
C GLY A 44 18.55 -4.29 -0.89
N ALA A 45 17.66 -5.25 -1.18
CA ALA A 45 16.41 -4.99 -1.89
C ALA A 45 15.27 -4.57 -0.94
N THR A 46 14.28 -3.86 -1.49
CA THR A 46 13.02 -3.56 -0.81
C THR A 46 11.92 -4.52 -1.30
N TYR A 47 11.11 -5.01 -0.36
CA TYR A 47 10.01 -5.91 -0.64
C TYR A 47 8.67 -5.36 -0.14
N LEU A 48 7.62 -5.66 -0.89
CA LEU A 48 6.24 -5.60 -0.43
C LEU A 48 5.84 -6.95 0.18
N ARG A 49 5.44 -6.92 1.45
CA ARG A 49 4.87 -8.04 2.19
C ARG A 49 3.35 -8.02 2.13
N TYR A 50 2.76 -9.14 1.73
CA TYR A 50 1.31 -9.28 1.65
C TYR A 50 0.86 -10.72 1.95
N VAL A 51 -0.41 -10.89 2.33
CA VAL A 51 -1.02 -12.21 2.48
C VAL A 51 -1.65 -12.64 1.17
N ASN A 52 -1.10 -13.66 0.53
CA ASN A 52 -1.70 -14.29 -0.64
C ASN A 52 -2.85 -15.19 -0.18
N ARG A 53 -4.08 -14.67 -0.14
CA ARG A 53 -5.23 -15.42 0.40
C ARG A 53 -5.57 -16.66 -0.42
N LYS A 54 -5.34 -16.66 -1.73
CA LYS A 54 -5.55 -17.84 -2.58
C LYS A 54 -4.70 -19.01 -2.11
N MET A 55 -3.45 -18.73 -1.72
CA MET A 55 -2.49 -19.74 -1.27
C MET A 55 -2.37 -19.83 0.26
N LYS A 56 -3.13 -19.01 1.00
CA LYS A 56 -3.15 -18.93 2.47
C LYS A 56 -1.76 -18.81 3.10
N ARG A 57 -0.92 -17.94 2.54
CA ARG A 57 0.45 -17.72 3.02
C ARG A 57 0.87 -16.26 2.91
N GLU A 58 1.85 -15.87 3.72
CA GLU A 58 2.59 -14.63 3.49
C GLU A 58 3.45 -14.76 2.22
N ALA A 59 3.62 -13.66 1.50
CA ALA A 59 4.45 -13.55 0.32
C ALA A 59 5.21 -12.23 0.33
N LEU A 60 6.41 -12.28 -0.25
CA LEU A 60 7.26 -11.12 -0.52
C LEU A 60 7.42 -10.99 -2.03
N VAL A 61 7.37 -9.75 -2.51
CA VAL A 61 7.71 -9.41 -3.89
C VAL A 61 8.58 -8.16 -3.87
N THR A 62 9.64 -8.14 -4.67
CA THR A 62 10.51 -6.96 -4.77
C THR A 62 9.72 -5.77 -5.31
N ILE A 63 10.04 -4.57 -4.82
CA ILE A 63 9.46 -3.32 -5.29
C ILE A 63 10.56 -2.34 -5.71
N ASP A 64 10.24 -1.49 -6.67
CA ASP A 64 11.11 -0.39 -7.09
C ASP A 64 10.92 0.85 -6.20
N GLU A 65 11.80 1.84 -6.37
CA GLU A 65 11.79 3.10 -5.61
C GLU A 65 10.48 3.90 -5.80
N GLU A 66 9.83 3.79 -6.97
CA GLU A 66 8.57 4.48 -7.23
C GLU A 66 7.44 3.87 -6.39
N VAL A 67 7.31 2.54 -6.41
CA VAL A 67 6.32 1.82 -5.59
C VAL A 67 6.58 2.07 -4.11
N GLU A 68 7.83 2.03 -3.67
CA GLU A 68 8.22 2.33 -2.29
C GLU A 68 7.81 3.76 -1.88
N GLY A 69 8.10 4.75 -2.74
CA GLY A 69 7.75 6.14 -2.51
C GLY A 69 6.24 6.37 -2.42
N GLU A 70 5.46 5.73 -3.28
CA GLU A 70 4.00 5.82 -3.27
C GLU A 70 3.38 5.15 -2.03
N ILE A 71 3.91 4.00 -1.59
CA ILE A 71 3.50 3.36 -0.33
C ILE A 71 3.81 4.30 0.84
N THR A 72 5.01 4.88 0.88
CA THR A 72 5.41 5.81 1.94
C THR A 72 4.53 7.07 1.97
N ALA A 73 4.19 7.62 0.80
CA ALA A 73 3.26 8.75 0.70
C ALA A 73 1.85 8.37 1.17
N GLN A 74 1.40 7.14 0.92
CA GLN A 74 0.13 6.64 1.42
C GLN A 74 0.14 6.46 2.94
N GLN A 75 1.20 5.89 3.51
CA GLN A 75 1.36 5.78 4.96
C GLN A 75 1.26 7.14 5.66
N ARG A 76 1.87 8.19 5.08
CA ARG A 76 1.75 9.57 5.59
C ARG A 76 0.31 10.06 5.57
N ARG A 77 -0.41 9.92 4.45
CA ARG A 77 -1.83 10.30 4.34
C ARG A 77 -2.71 9.56 5.36
N VAL A 78 -2.42 8.29 5.61
CA VAL A 78 -3.13 7.49 6.62
C VAL A 78 -2.87 8.06 8.02
N LEU A 79 -1.63 8.38 8.38
CA LEU A 79 -1.30 8.96 9.69
C LEU A 79 -1.82 10.40 9.87
N GLU A 80 -1.93 11.17 8.78
CA GLU A 80 -2.57 12.50 8.81
C GLU A 80 -4.06 12.41 9.17
N HIS A 81 -4.73 11.32 8.78
CA HIS A 81 -6.16 11.10 9.06
C HIS A 81 -6.41 10.30 10.35
N TRP A 82 -5.53 9.35 10.68
CA TRP A 82 -5.54 8.55 11.91
C TRP A 82 -4.20 8.65 12.64
N PRO A 83 -4.00 9.68 13.49
CA PRO A 83 -2.73 9.93 14.18
C PRO A 83 -2.30 8.80 15.12
N ASP A 84 -3.25 8.06 15.69
CA ASP A 84 -2.99 6.91 16.56
C ASP A 84 -2.56 5.65 15.78
N GLY A 85 -2.51 5.73 14.45
CA GLY A 85 -2.08 4.67 13.56
C GLY A 85 -3.23 3.95 12.86
N SER A 86 -2.86 3.07 11.92
CA SER A 86 -3.78 2.16 11.25
C SER A 86 -3.13 0.80 11.05
N ARG A 87 -3.95 -0.25 11.08
CA ARG A 87 -3.51 -1.60 10.69
C ARG A 87 -3.32 -1.74 9.18
N TRP A 88 -3.96 -0.90 8.39
CA TRP A 88 -4.09 -1.07 6.94
C TRP A 88 -3.45 0.07 6.17
N LEU A 89 -2.86 -0.25 5.03
CA LEU A 89 -2.37 0.77 4.09
C LEU A 89 -3.52 1.46 3.35
N PHE A 90 -4.64 0.77 3.18
CA PHE A 90 -5.86 1.25 2.53
C PHE A 90 -7.07 1.13 3.46
N PRO A 91 -7.17 1.93 4.53
CA PRO A 91 -8.35 1.95 5.39
C PRO A 91 -9.57 2.48 4.62
N ALA A 92 -10.79 2.03 4.97
CA ALA A 92 -12.02 2.48 4.33
C ALA A 92 -12.60 3.77 4.98
N PRO A 93 -12.31 4.99 4.50
CA PRO A 93 -12.58 6.22 5.26
C PRO A 93 -14.07 6.51 5.51
N ARG A 94 -14.98 5.93 4.73
CA ARG A 94 -16.43 6.27 4.80
C ARG A 94 -17.21 5.53 5.88
N ILE A 95 -16.70 4.40 6.38
CA ILE A 95 -17.41 3.51 7.33
C ILE A 95 -16.51 3.04 8.48
N ASN A 96 -15.34 3.65 8.63
CA ASN A 96 -14.30 3.22 9.56
C ASN A 96 -13.74 4.43 10.35
N PRO A 97 -14.51 4.94 11.33
CA PRO A 97 -14.08 6.09 12.13
C PRO A 97 -12.70 5.87 12.78
N ASP A 98 -12.38 4.62 13.13
CA ASP A 98 -11.18 4.27 13.91
C ASP A 98 -10.03 3.68 13.06
N GLY A 99 -10.16 3.62 11.73
CA GLY A 99 -9.04 3.17 10.88
C GLY A 99 -8.70 1.67 10.96
N THR A 100 -9.57 0.85 11.57
CA THR A 100 -9.32 -0.58 11.87
C THR A 100 -9.81 -1.58 10.82
N GLN A 101 -10.58 -1.14 9.83
CA GLN A 101 -11.11 -1.95 8.73
C GLN A 101 -10.42 -1.66 7.36
N PRO A 102 -10.09 -2.71 6.58
CA PRO A 102 -9.55 -2.53 5.23
C PRO A 102 -10.63 -2.08 4.24
N ARG A 103 -10.21 -1.58 3.07
CA ARG A 103 -11.08 -1.31 1.91
C ARG A 103 -11.78 -2.56 1.38
#